data_AF-A0A2V6C1H4-F1
#
_entry.id   AF-A0A2V6C1H4-F1
#
_cell.length_a   1.000
_cell.length_b   1.000
_cell.length_c   1.000
_cell.angle_alpha   90.00
_cell.angle_beta   90.00
_cell.angle_gamma   90.00
#
_symmetry.space_group_name_H-M   'P 1'
#
loop_
_entity.id
_entity.type
_entity.pdbx_description
1 polymer ?
#
loop_
_entity_poly.entity_id
_entity_poly.type
_entity_poly.pdbx_seq_one_letter_code
_entity_poly.pdbx_strand_id
1 'polypeptide(L)'
;YTAAAQQYFGATDGVITTPFVSETFRNKLLRWVTRHLELAGISLLLAIIVGLPLGIVASRGGTVGHAILGATGIIQTIPSLALLALLVPLPFFGISARTAIVALFLYGLLPIVRNTATGLQDISRPLRESAIALGLTAGQRLRKIFLPLASRSILAGIKTSAVINIGTATLAALIGAGGLGEPIISGLNLNDHVTILEGAIPAALLALLVQFFFDLLDRVLIPRGLRL
;
A
#
# COMPACT_ATOMS: atom_id res chain seq x y z
N TYR A 1 37.68 -10.70 45.95
CA TYR A 1 36.60 -10.23 45.06
C TYR A 1 37.09 -9.26 43.97
N THR A 2 38.01 -8.34 44.27
CA THR A 2 38.58 -7.40 43.27
C THR A 2 39.52 -8.03 42.23
N ALA A 3 40.32 -9.04 42.63
CA ALA A 3 41.25 -9.72 41.71
C ALA A 3 40.54 -10.56 40.62
N ALA A 4 39.41 -11.20 40.95
CA ALA A 4 38.63 -11.98 40.00
C ALA A 4 37.89 -11.10 38.96
N ALA A 5 37.50 -9.88 39.35
CA ALA A 5 36.88 -8.91 38.44
C ALA A 5 37.90 -8.38 37.41
N GLN A 6 39.13 -8.06 37.83
CA GLN A 6 40.18 -7.63 36.90
C GLN A 6 40.58 -8.69 35.88
N GLN A 7 40.51 -9.98 36.24
CA GLN A 7 40.86 -11.06 35.32
C GLN A 7 39.76 -11.32 34.27
N TYR A 8 38.49 -11.02 34.59
CA TYR A 8 37.37 -11.14 33.66
C TYR A 8 37.26 -9.93 32.72
N PHE A 9 37.55 -8.72 33.21
CA PHE A 9 37.50 -7.47 32.43
C PHE A 9 38.82 -7.08 31.75
N GLY A 10 39.97 -7.62 32.19
CA GLY A 10 41.28 -7.40 31.56
C GLY A 10 41.61 -8.35 30.41
N ALA A 11 40.82 -9.42 30.23
CA ALA A 11 40.97 -10.37 29.12
C ALA A 11 40.17 -9.98 27.87
N THR A 12 39.31 -8.96 27.96
CA THR A 12 38.45 -8.47 26.87
C THR A 12 39.05 -7.28 26.10
N ASP A 13 40.33 -6.95 26.32
CA ASP A 13 41.07 -5.99 25.48
C ASP A 13 41.33 -6.51 24.04
N GLY A 14 41.00 -7.79 23.79
CA GLY A 14 41.04 -8.44 22.48
C GLY A 14 39.67 -8.62 21.82
N VAL A 15 38.59 -8.06 22.37
CA VAL A 15 37.34 -7.97 21.60
C VAL A 15 37.63 -7.01 20.46
N ILE A 16 37.67 -7.53 19.24
CA ILE A 16 37.59 -6.75 18.02
C ILE A 16 36.33 -5.90 18.18
N THR A 17 36.49 -4.68 18.70
CA THR A 17 35.55 -3.61 18.53
C THR A 17 35.63 -3.34 17.04
N THR A 18 34.86 -4.10 16.26
CA THR A 18 34.47 -3.63 14.94
C THR A 18 33.97 -2.23 15.22
N PRO A 19 34.64 -1.18 14.70
CA PRO A 19 34.17 0.17 14.96
C PRO A 19 32.71 0.14 14.53
N PHE A 20 31.80 0.47 15.44
CA PHE A 20 30.40 0.69 15.10
C PHE A 20 30.44 1.86 14.12
N VAL A 21 30.66 1.56 12.83
CA VAL A 21 30.65 2.56 11.78
C VAL A 21 29.22 3.03 11.78
N SER A 22 29.01 4.20 12.39
CA SER A 22 27.69 4.82 12.43
C SER A 22 27.25 4.97 10.99
N GLU A 23 26.22 4.21 10.61
CA GLU A 23 25.66 4.30 9.27
C GLU A 23 25.30 5.77 9.01
N THR A 24 25.84 6.32 7.91
CA THR A 24 25.49 7.68 7.50
C THR A 24 23.98 7.79 7.32
N PHE A 25 23.39 8.93 7.71
CA PHE A 25 21.95 9.19 7.57
C PHE A 25 21.41 8.84 6.17
N ARG A 26 22.17 9.17 5.11
CA ARG A 26 21.85 8.80 3.73
C ARG A 26 21.59 7.29 3.55
N ASN A 27 22.43 6.43 4.13
CA ASN A 27 22.30 4.98 3.97
C ASN A 27 21.08 4.46 4.75
N LYS A 28 20.82 5.00 5.95
CA LYS A 28 19.60 4.70 6.71
C LYS A 28 18.35 5.09 5.93
N LEU A 29 18.32 6.32 5.42
CA LEU A 29 17.21 6.84 4.63
C LEU A 29 16.94 5.99 3.38
N LEU A 30 17.99 5.65 2.62
CA LEU A 30 17.86 4.78 1.45
C LEU A 30 17.28 3.41 1.83
N ARG A 31 17.76 2.80 2.92
CA ARG A 31 17.22 1.52 3.41
C ARG A 31 15.75 1.65 3.77
N TRP A 32 15.37 2.66 4.55
CA TRP A 32 13.99 2.87 4.97
C TRP A 32 13.06 3.13 3.79
N VAL A 33 13.43 4.02 2.86
CA VAL A 33 12.64 4.31 1.66
C VAL A 33 12.49 3.06 0.79
N THR A 34 13.58 2.33 0.55
CA THR A 34 13.55 1.10 -0.27
C THR A 34 12.62 0.07 0.36
N ARG A 35 12.75 -0.15 1.67
CA ARG A 35 11.88 -1.08 2.40
C ARG A 35 10.42 -0.65 2.39
N HIS A 36 10.16 0.65 2.54
CA HIS A 36 8.81 1.21 2.51
C HIS A 36 8.15 1.02 1.14
N LEU A 37 8.91 1.28 0.06
CA LEU A 37 8.46 1.07 -1.32
C LEU A 37 8.26 -0.41 -1.65
N GLU A 38 9.07 -1.31 -1.12
CA GLU A 38 8.88 -2.76 -1.27
C GLU A 38 7.54 -3.20 -0.67
N LEU A 39 7.29 -2.85 0.60
CA LEU A 39 6.06 -3.21 1.32
C LEU A 39 4.81 -2.61 0.65
N ALA A 40 4.85 -1.33 0.30
CA ALA A 40 3.74 -0.64 -0.34
C ALA A 40 3.54 -1.10 -1.80
N GLY A 41 4.62 -1.30 -2.55
CA GLY A 41 4.58 -1.71 -3.95
C GLY A 41 4.02 -3.11 -4.13
N ILE A 42 4.50 -4.09 -3.34
CA ILE A 42 4.01 -5.47 -3.41
C ILE A 42 2.53 -5.53 -3.00
N SER A 43 2.16 -4.86 -1.91
CA SER A 43 0.77 -4.87 -1.42
C SER A 43 -0.18 -4.17 -2.40
N LEU A 44 0.23 -3.05 -3.00
CA LEU A 44 -0.54 -2.38 -4.04
C LEU A 44 -0.72 -3.26 -5.28
N LEU A 45 0.34 -3.93 -5.73
CA LEU A 45 0.28 -4.82 -6.88
C LEU A 45 -0.74 -5.95 -6.65
N LEU A 46 -0.69 -6.59 -5.47
CA LEU A 46 -1.68 -7.60 -5.09
C LEU A 46 -3.10 -7.02 -5.06
N ALA A 47 -3.26 -5.79 -4.55
CA ALA A 47 -4.55 -5.13 -4.47
C ALA A 47 -5.11 -4.79 -5.86
N ILE A 48 -4.26 -4.47 -6.83
CA ILE A 48 -4.64 -4.26 -8.23
C ILE A 48 -5.07 -5.60 -8.86
N ILE A 49 -4.26 -6.65 -8.71
CA ILE A 49 -4.50 -7.97 -9.29
C ILE A 49 -5.83 -8.55 -8.82
N VAL A 50 -6.17 -8.38 -7.54
CA VAL A 50 -7.43 -8.91 -6.95
C VAL A 50 -8.57 -7.90 -7.07
N GLY A 51 -8.30 -6.63 -6.81
CA GLY A 51 -9.30 -5.57 -6.76
C GLY A 51 -9.92 -5.26 -8.12
N LEU A 52 -9.16 -5.34 -9.22
CA LEU A 52 -9.70 -5.13 -10.56
C LEU A 52 -10.76 -6.20 -10.94
N PRO A 53 -10.47 -7.52 -10.86
CA PRO A 53 -11.49 -8.55 -11.04
C PRO A 53 -12.70 -8.40 -10.13
N LEU A 54 -12.48 -8.13 -8.84
CA LEU A 54 -13.56 -7.93 -7.88
C LEU A 54 -14.44 -6.73 -8.26
N GLY A 55 -13.84 -5.62 -8.69
CA GLY A 55 -14.55 -4.44 -9.18
C GLY A 55 -15.35 -4.70 -10.45
N ILE A 56 -14.81 -5.49 -11.39
CA ILE A 56 -15.52 -5.92 -12.61
C ILE A 56 -16.73 -6.81 -12.27
N VAL A 57 -16.60 -7.70 -11.29
CA VAL A 57 -17.73 -8.51 -10.82
C VAL A 57 -18.75 -7.63 -10.10
N ALA A 58 -18.29 -6.73 -9.23
CA ALA A 58 -19.15 -5.82 -8.48
C ALA A 58 -19.91 -4.83 -9.38
N SER A 59 -19.34 -4.45 -10.53
CA SER A 59 -20.00 -3.57 -11.49
C SER A 59 -21.30 -4.14 -12.05
N ARG A 60 -21.51 -5.45 -11.98
CA ARG A 60 -22.74 -6.11 -12.44
C ARG A 60 -23.95 -5.86 -11.52
N GLY A 61 -23.72 -5.28 -10.34
CA GLY A 61 -24.76 -5.02 -9.34
C GLY A 61 -25.26 -6.31 -8.67
N GLY A 62 -26.50 -6.26 -8.18
CA GLY A 62 -27.13 -7.37 -7.46
C GLY A 62 -26.45 -7.70 -6.12
N THR A 63 -26.89 -8.76 -5.45
CA THR A 63 -26.41 -9.12 -4.10
C THR A 63 -24.91 -9.36 -4.05
N VAL A 64 -24.34 -9.99 -5.08
CA VAL A 64 -22.88 -10.26 -5.14
C VAL A 64 -22.07 -8.98 -5.19
N GLY A 65 -22.47 -7.99 -6.01
CA GLY A 65 -21.74 -6.72 -6.07
C GLY A 65 -21.82 -5.92 -4.77
N HIS A 66 -22.99 -5.89 -4.13
CA HIS A 66 -23.16 -5.26 -2.81
C HIS A 66 -22.35 -5.99 -1.74
N ALA A 67 -22.28 -7.32 -1.77
CA ALA A 67 -21.47 -8.11 -0.84
C ALA A 67 -19.96 -7.83 -0.99
N ILE A 68 -19.45 -7.74 -2.23
CA ILE A 68 -18.03 -7.42 -2.49
C ILE A 68 -17.68 -6.02 -1.97
N LEU A 69 -18.50 -5.01 -2.29
CA LEU A 69 -18.29 -3.63 -1.83
C LEU A 69 -18.46 -3.52 -0.31
N GLY A 70 -19.43 -4.23 0.26
CA GLY A 70 -19.65 -4.29 1.70
C GLY A 70 -18.47 -4.93 2.44
N ALA A 71 -17.99 -6.09 1.98
CA ALA A 71 -16.87 -6.79 2.60
C ALA A 71 -15.57 -5.96 2.55
N THR A 72 -15.25 -5.40 1.39
CA THR A 72 -14.09 -4.50 1.25
C THR A 72 -14.25 -3.21 2.06
N GLY A 73 -15.48 -2.70 2.18
CA GLY A 73 -15.83 -1.59 3.06
C GLY A 73 -15.55 -1.90 4.53
N ILE A 74 -16.07 -3.02 5.04
CA ILE A 74 -15.89 -3.47 6.43
C ILE A 74 -14.39 -3.57 6.77
N ILE A 75 -13.59 -4.19 5.89
CA ILE A 75 -12.14 -4.28 6.08
C ILE A 75 -11.50 -2.90 6.27
N GLN A 76 -11.87 -1.90 5.45
CA GLN A 76 -11.31 -0.56 5.55
C GLN A 76 -11.80 0.23 6.77
N THR A 77 -12.96 -0.13 7.34
CA THR A 77 -13.45 0.47 8.59
C THR A 77 -12.67 -0.01 9.83
N ILE A 78 -12.00 -1.16 9.76
CA ILE A 78 -11.13 -1.63 10.83
C ILE A 78 -9.91 -0.70 10.87
N PRO A 79 -9.57 -0.07 12.02
CA PRO A 79 -8.36 0.72 12.13
C PRO A 79 -7.13 -0.09 11.71
N SER A 80 -6.25 0.50 10.91
CA SER A 80 -5.09 -0.20 10.32
C SER A 80 -4.18 -0.84 11.37
N LEU A 81 -4.01 -0.20 12.53
CA LEU A 81 -3.31 -0.77 13.68
C LEU A 81 -4.01 -2.03 14.24
N ALA A 82 -5.33 -1.98 14.38
CA ALA A 82 -6.12 -3.12 14.85
C ALA A 82 -6.09 -4.28 13.85
N LEU A 83 -6.12 -3.98 12.54
CA LEU A 83 -5.97 -5.00 11.50
C LEU A 83 -4.63 -5.72 11.59
N LEU A 84 -3.53 -4.99 11.80
CA LEU A 84 -2.21 -5.59 12.03
C LEU A 84 -2.23 -6.47 13.28
N ALA A 85 -2.76 -5.97 14.40
CA ALA A 85 -2.84 -6.70 15.65
C ALA A 85 -3.68 -7.99 15.54
N LEU A 86 -4.73 -8.01 14.71
CA LEU A 86 -5.54 -9.19 14.43
C LEU A 86 -4.82 -10.22 13.56
N LEU A 87 -3.96 -9.79 12.63
CA LEU A 87 -3.26 -10.69 11.72
C LEU A 87 -2.05 -11.36 12.37
N VAL A 88 -1.30 -10.65 13.24
CA VAL A 88 -0.08 -11.17 13.89
C VAL A 88 -0.26 -12.54 14.59
N PRO A 89 -1.29 -12.77 15.44
CA PRO A 89 -1.41 -14.02 16.19
C PRO A 89 -1.84 -15.23 15.33
N LEU A 90 -2.18 -15.03 14.06
CA LEU A 90 -2.59 -16.12 13.17
C LEU A 90 -1.37 -16.97 12.75
N PRO A 91 -1.53 -18.31 12.63
CA PRO A 91 -0.44 -19.28 12.51
C PRO A 91 0.45 -19.14 11.26
N PHE A 92 0.10 -18.29 10.29
CA PHE A 92 0.84 -18.09 9.03
C PHE A 92 1.43 -16.68 8.84
N PHE A 93 1.07 -15.74 9.72
CA PHE A 93 1.42 -14.33 9.57
C PHE A 93 2.55 -13.95 10.53
N GLY A 94 2.31 -14.06 11.84
CA GLY A 94 3.31 -13.68 12.84
C GLY A 94 3.79 -12.23 12.70
N ILE A 95 4.91 -11.93 13.33
CA ILE A 95 5.64 -10.67 13.19
C ILE A 95 6.49 -10.78 11.92
N SER A 96 5.97 -10.29 10.79
CA SER A 96 6.64 -10.44 9.50
C SER A 96 6.26 -9.38 8.46
N ALA A 97 7.12 -9.23 7.45
CA ALA A 97 6.85 -8.43 6.26
C ALA A 97 5.57 -8.87 5.54
N ARG A 98 5.29 -10.18 5.53
CA ARG A 98 4.10 -10.76 4.92
C ARG A 98 2.83 -10.23 5.60
N THR A 99 2.81 -10.19 6.93
CA THR A 99 1.69 -9.66 7.71
C THR A 99 1.41 -8.20 7.34
N ALA A 100 2.45 -7.37 7.26
CA ALA A 100 2.33 -5.98 6.82
C ALA A 100 1.76 -5.91 5.39
N ILE A 101 2.33 -6.66 4.45
CA ILE A 101 1.87 -6.70 3.05
C ILE A 101 0.40 -7.08 2.97
N VAL A 102 -0.06 -8.08 3.73
CA VAL A 102 -1.46 -8.51 3.74
C VAL A 102 -2.38 -7.44 4.30
N ALA A 103 -2.02 -6.81 5.42
CA ALA A 103 -2.80 -5.71 5.97
C ALA A 103 -2.95 -4.55 4.97
N LEU A 104 -1.82 -4.14 4.37
CA LEU A 104 -1.78 -3.06 3.36
C LEU A 104 -2.58 -3.41 2.12
N PHE A 105 -2.46 -4.65 1.64
CA PHE A 105 -3.22 -5.19 0.53
C PHE A 105 -4.72 -5.09 0.79
N LEU A 106 -5.17 -5.60 1.95
CA LEU A 106 -6.58 -5.60 2.35
C LEU A 106 -7.12 -4.16 2.43
N TYR A 107 -6.34 -3.25 2.98
CA TYR A 107 -6.74 -1.84 3.14
C TYR A 107 -6.84 -1.11 1.78
N GLY A 108 -6.00 -1.49 0.82
CA GLY A 108 -5.98 -0.96 -0.54
C GLY A 108 -7.06 -1.52 -1.47
N LEU A 109 -7.84 -2.53 -1.07
CA LEU A 109 -8.85 -3.15 -1.94
C LEU A 109 -10.01 -2.21 -2.25
N LEU A 110 -10.60 -1.57 -1.23
CA LEU A 110 -11.87 -0.85 -1.41
C LEU A 110 -11.80 0.24 -2.49
N PRO A 111 -10.80 1.16 -2.51
CA PRO A 111 -10.78 2.21 -3.50
C PRO A 111 -10.65 1.67 -4.92
N ILE A 112 -9.86 0.61 -5.13
CA ILE A 112 -9.71 -0.05 -6.45
C ILE A 112 -11.03 -0.70 -6.86
N VAL A 113 -11.62 -1.53 -6.00
CA VAL A 113 -12.87 -2.24 -6.29
C VAL A 113 -14.00 -1.25 -6.56
N ARG A 114 -14.16 -0.25 -5.70
CA ARG A 114 -15.22 0.76 -5.79
C ARG A 114 -15.11 1.58 -7.06
N ASN A 115 -13.94 2.15 -7.35
CA ASN A 115 -13.79 2.98 -8.56
C ASN A 115 -13.89 2.14 -9.84
N THR A 116 -13.39 0.90 -9.84
CA THR A 116 -13.57 -0.01 -10.99
C THR A 116 -15.06 -0.31 -11.22
N ALA A 117 -15.81 -0.60 -10.16
CA ALA A 117 -17.23 -0.88 -10.24
C ALA A 117 -18.02 0.35 -10.73
N THR A 118 -17.81 1.51 -10.11
CA THR A 118 -18.45 2.78 -10.46
C THR A 118 -18.09 3.21 -11.87
N GLY A 119 -16.82 3.19 -12.26
CA GLY A 119 -16.38 3.57 -13.61
C GLY A 119 -16.98 2.70 -14.71
N LEU A 120 -17.22 1.41 -14.45
CA LEU A 120 -17.95 0.56 -15.36
C LEU A 120 -19.44 0.89 -15.35
N GLN A 121 -20.06 1.09 -14.18
CA GLN A 121 -21.50 1.40 -14.05
C GLN A 121 -21.88 2.73 -14.70
N ASP A 122 -21.01 3.73 -14.65
CA ASP A 122 -21.23 5.06 -15.22
C ASP A 122 -21.26 5.07 -16.76
N ILE A 123 -20.85 3.98 -17.40
CA ILE A 123 -20.94 3.83 -18.86
C ILE A 123 -22.41 3.83 -19.28
N SER A 124 -22.78 4.83 -20.09
CA SER A 124 -24.16 5.08 -20.52
C SER A 124 -24.80 3.88 -21.21
N ARG A 125 -26.11 3.72 -20.99
CA ARG A 125 -26.91 2.65 -21.59
C ARG A 125 -26.85 2.65 -23.13
N PRO A 126 -26.96 3.78 -23.85
CA PRO A 126 -26.86 3.79 -25.31
C PRO A 126 -25.53 3.24 -25.83
N LEU A 127 -24.42 3.50 -25.14
CA LEU A 127 -23.12 2.98 -25.52
C LEU A 127 -23.02 1.46 -25.33
N ARG A 128 -23.64 0.95 -24.27
CA ARG A 128 -23.73 -0.50 -24.00
C ARG A 128 -24.57 -1.22 -25.06
N GLU A 129 -25.69 -0.63 -25.46
CA GLU A 129 -26.58 -1.16 -26.52
C GLU A 129 -25.88 -1.12 -27.88
N SER A 130 -25.16 -0.05 -28.19
CA SER A 130 -24.35 0.07 -29.40
C SER A 130 -23.28 -1.03 -29.48
N ALA A 131 -22.58 -1.30 -28.37
CA ALA A 131 -21.60 -2.38 -28.31
C ALA A 131 -22.21 -3.78 -28.52
N ILE A 132 -23.49 -3.97 -28.15
CA ILE A 132 -24.24 -5.21 -28.41
C ILE A 132 -24.64 -5.29 -29.90
N ALA A 133 -25.13 -4.19 -30.47
CA ALA A 133 -25.53 -4.11 -31.88
C ALA A 133 -24.37 -4.40 -32.85
N LEU A 134 -23.13 -4.09 -32.45
CA LEU A 134 -21.91 -4.44 -33.19
C LEU A 134 -21.54 -5.94 -33.12
N GLY A 135 -22.34 -6.78 -32.46
CA GLY A 135 -22.13 -8.24 -32.41
C GLY A 135 -20.99 -8.69 -31.48
N LEU A 136 -20.51 -7.81 -30.58
CA LEU A 136 -19.39 -8.13 -29.71
C LEU A 136 -19.79 -9.04 -28.54
N THR A 137 -19.01 -10.09 -28.30
CA THR A 137 -19.18 -10.96 -27.12
C THR A 137 -18.96 -10.19 -25.81
N ALA A 138 -19.47 -10.69 -24.69
CA ALA A 138 -19.33 -10.02 -23.39
C ALA A 138 -17.86 -9.74 -23.01
N GLY A 139 -16.95 -10.68 -23.28
CA GLY A 139 -15.51 -10.50 -23.04
C GLY A 139 -14.86 -9.47 -23.95
N GLN A 140 -15.26 -9.41 -25.23
CA GLN A 140 -14.79 -8.40 -26.17
C GLN A 140 -15.29 -7.00 -25.79
N ARG A 141 -16.58 -6.87 -25.45
CA ARG A 141 -17.16 -5.59 -24.96
C ARG A 141 -16.41 -5.08 -23.74
N LEU A 142 -16.17 -5.95 -22.76
CA LEU A 142 -15.43 -5.59 -21.56
C LEU A 142 -14.01 -5.12 -21.88
N ARG A 143 -13.22 -5.92 -22.60
CA ARG A 143 -11.79 -5.65 -22.82
C ARG A 143 -11.53 -4.52 -23.81
N LYS A 144 -12.32 -4.41 -24.87
CA LYS A 144 -12.07 -3.47 -25.97
C LYS A 144 -12.81 -2.14 -25.84
N ILE A 145 -13.89 -2.09 -25.05
CA ILE A 145 -14.72 -0.88 -24.94
C ILE A 145 -14.81 -0.44 -23.49
N PHE A 146 -15.36 -1.27 -22.60
CA PHE A 146 -15.71 -0.82 -21.26
C PHE A 146 -14.50 -0.57 -20.36
N LEU A 147 -13.47 -1.42 -20.37
CA LEU A 147 -12.24 -1.19 -19.59
C LEU A 147 -11.47 0.05 -20.05
N PRO A 148 -11.27 0.31 -21.36
CA PRO A 148 -10.70 1.57 -21.83
C PRO A 148 -11.50 2.80 -21.39
N LEU A 149 -12.84 2.75 -21.45
CA LEU A 149 -13.69 3.86 -21.02
C LEU A 149 -13.64 4.08 -19.50
N ALA A 150 -13.62 3.01 -18.71
CA ALA A 150 -13.54 3.06 -17.26
C ALA A 150 -12.11 3.33 -16.75
N SER A 151 -11.10 3.39 -17.63
CA SER A 151 -9.68 3.46 -17.26
C SER A 151 -9.34 4.63 -16.34
N ARG A 152 -9.99 5.78 -16.52
CA ARG A 152 -9.82 6.97 -15.66
C ARG A 152 -10.27 6.72 -14.23
N SER A 153 -11.44 6.13 -14.07
CA SER A 153 -11.97 5.80 -12.75
C SER A 153 -11.11 4.71 -12.10
N ILE A 154 -10.75 3.67 -12.86
CA ILE A 154 -9.84 2.62 -12.40
C ILE A 154 -8.52 3.21 -11.90
N LEU A 155 -7.88 4.09 -12.67
CA LEU A 155 -6.63 4.75 -12.29
C LEU A 155 -6.80 5.63 -11.06
N ALA A 156 -7.91 6.34 -10.91
CA ALA A 156 -8.23 7.11 -9.72
C ALA A 156 -8.36 6.20 -8.47
N GLY A 157 -8.94 5.02 -8.61
CA GLY A 157 -8.98 4.00 -7.56
C GLY A 157 -7.60 3.51 -7.16
N ILE A 158 -6.77 3.16 -8.14
CA ILE A 158 -5.38 2.72 -7.91
C ILE A 158 -4.57 3.83 -7.24
N LYS A 159 -4.67 5.07 -7.72
CA LYS A 159 -4.02 6.24 -7.13
C LYS A 159 -4.42 6.42 -5.67
N THR A 160 -5.72 6.39 -5.38
CA THR A 160 -6.24 6.55 -4.01
C THR A 160 -5.70 5.46 -3.10
N SER A 161 -5.73 4.20 -3.55
CA SER A 161 -5.14 3.09 -2.80
C SER A 161 -3.64 3.24 -2.61
N ALA A 162 -2.89 3.69 -3.61
CA ALA A 162 -1.46 3.89 -3.51
C ALA A 162 -1.09 4.95 -2.45
N VAL A 163 -1.78 6.09 -2.45
CA VAL A 163 -1.54 7.16 -1.48
C VAL A 163 -1.87 6.70 -0.06
N ILE A 164 -3.03 6.04 0.13
CA ILE A 164 -3.41 5.46 1.42
C ILE A 164 -2.35 4.44 1.88
N ASN A 165 -1.91 3.57 0.97
CA ASN A 165 -0.96 2.50 1.25
C ASN A 165 0.42 3.04 1.69
N ILE A 166 0.93 4.10 1.05
CA ILE A 166 2.18 4.74 1.48
C ILE A 166 2.06 5.30 2.90
N GLY A 167 0.91 5.91 3.23
CA GLY A 167 0.64 6.42 4.57
C GLY A 167 0.56 5.29 5.61
N THR A 168 -0.26 4.27 5.35
CA THR A 168 -0.48 3.16 6.29
C THR A 168 0.72 2.22 6.42
N ALA A 169 1.59 2.14 5.40
CA ALA A 169 2.83 1.36 5.46
C ALA A 169 3.78 1.82 6.57
N THR A 170 3.64 3.05 7.08
CA THR A 170 4.41 3.51 8.26
C THR A 170 4.12 2.67 9.50
N LEU A 171 2.92 2.09 9.61
CA LEU A 171 2.53 1.22 10.72
C LEU A 171 3.21 -0.15 10.66
N ALA A 172 3.78 -0.54 9.52
CA ALA A 172 4.53 -1.79 9.40
C ALA A 172 5.72 -1.85 10.38
N ALA A 173 6.28 -0.70 10.74
CA ALA A 173 7.35 -0.60 11.74
C ALA A 173 6.92 -1.07 13.14
N LEU A 174 5.63 -0.96 13.50
CA LEU A 174 5.10 -1.40 14.80
C LEU A 174 5.22 -2.92 15.00
N ILE A 175 5.22 -3.68 13.90
CA ILE A 175 5.42 -5.13 13.91
C ILE A 175 6.81 -5.51 13.36
N GLY A 176 7.77 -4.59 13.40
CA GLY A 176 9.15 -4.85 12.99
C GLY A 176 9.34 -5.13 11.49
N ALA A 177 8.35 -4.87 10.63
CA ALA A 177 8.50 -5.07 9.18
C ALA A 177 9.35 -3.98 8.50
N GLY A 178 9.55 -2.85 9.19
CA GLY A 178 10.50 -1.79 8.85
C GLY A 178 9.92 -0.63 8.04
N GLY A 179 10.80 0.08 7.34
CA GLY A 179 10.44 1.19 6.43
C GLY A 179 10.57 2.56 7.10
N LEU A 180 9.93 3.58 6.51
CA LEU A 180 9.99 4.95 7.02
C LEU A 180 9.29 5.14 8.38
N GLY A 181 8.50 4.15 8.81
CA GLY A 181 7.94 4.11 10.16
C GLY A 181 8.96 3.83 11.27
N GLU A 182 10.10 3.22 10.97
CA GLU A 182 11.12 2.87 11.98
C GLU A 182 11.58 4.09 12.79
N PRO A 183 12.09 5.18 12.17
CA PRO A 183 12.45 6.39 12.90
C PRO A 183 11.25 7.05 13.59
N ILE A 184 10.04 6.97 13.04
CA ILE A 184 8.83 7.53 13.68
C ILE A 184 8.57 6.82 15.02
N ILE A 185 8.51 5.49 15.00
CA ILE A 185 8.24 4.70 16.20
C ILE A 185 9.39 4.80 17.20
N SER A 186 10.65 4.74 16.74
CA SER A 186 11.80 4.90 17.62
C SER A 186 11.83 6.28 18.29
N GLY A 187 11.58 7.34 17.52
CA GLY A 187 11.55 8.70 18.05
C GLY A 187 10.40 8.92 19.04
N LEU A 188 9.22 8.33 18.78
CA LEU A 188 8.09 8.36 19.74
C LEU A 188 8.45 7.66 21.05
N ASN A 189 9.08 6.48 20.98
CA ASN A 189 9.50 5.74 22.18
C ASN A 189 10.59 6.47 22.97
N LEU A 190 11.46 7.20 22.29
CA LEU A 190 12.56 7.98 22.90
C LEU A 190 12.15 9.42 23.26
N ASN A 191 10.91 9.83 22.93
CA ASN A 191 10.47 11.22 22.98
C ASN A 191 11.43 12.20 22.29
N ASP A 192 12.01 11.79 21.16
CA ASP A 192 12.94 12.58 20.36
C ASP A 192 12.27 13.09 19.08
N HIS A 193 11.96 14.38 19.07
CA HIS A 193 11.32 15.05 17.94
C HIS A 193 12.16 15.02 16.66
N VAL A 194 13.49 15.04 16.77
CA VAL A 194 14.37 15.01 15.59
C VAL A 194 14.22 13.68 14.89
N THR A 195 14.36 12.57 15.62
CA THR A 195 14.20 11.21 15.09
C THR A 195 12.78 10.96 14.54
N ILE A 196 11.73 11.51 15.16
CA ILE A 196 10.36 11.43 14.60
C ILE A 196 10.31 12.07 13.21
N LEU A 197 10.87 13.27 13.05
CA LEU A 197 10.85 14.01 11.79
C LEU A 197 11.71 13.38 10.70
N GLU A 198 12.79 12.67 11.07
CA GLU A 198 13.62 11.90 10.14
C GLU A 198 12.81 10.82 9.39
N GLY A 199 11.72 10.32 9.98
CA GLY A 199 10.79 9.40 9.33
C GLY A 199 9.59 10.08 8.70
N ALA A 200 8.95 10.97 9.46
CA ALA A 200 7.68 11.57 9.08
C ALA A 200 7.79 12.46 7.83
N ILE A 201 8.85 13.27 7.72
CA ILE A 201 9.03 14.16 6.57
C ILE A 201 9.27 13.36 5.29
N PRO A 202 10.21 12.40 5.23
CA PRO A 202 10.37 11.59 4.02
C PRO A 202 9.14 10.76 3.68
N ALA A 203 8.38 10.25 4.67
CA ALA A 203 7.14 9.53 4.42
C ALA A 203 6.08 10.43 3.76
N ALA A 204 5.89 11.65 4.28
CA ALA A 204 4.97 12.62 3.71
C ALA A 204 5.38 13.04 2.29
N LEU A 205 6.68 13.31 2.07
CA LEU A 205 7.20 13.63 0.74
C LEU A 205 7.01 12.46 -0.23
N LEU A 206 7.24 11.23 0.20
CA LEU A 206 7.03 10.05 -0.64
C LEU A 206 5.56 9.91 -1.04
N ALA A 207 4.62 10.14 -0.13
CA ALA A 207 3.18 10.13 -0.44
C ALA A 207 2.81 11.19 -1.48
N LEU A 208 3.34 12.41 -1.35
CA LEU A 208 3.15 13.50 -2.32
C LEU A 208 3.76 13.17 -3.69
N LEU A 209 4.95 12.58 -3.72
CA LEU A 209 5.60 12.14 -4.96
C LEU A 209 4.80 11.05 -5.65
N VAL A 210 4.28 10.08 -4.90
CA VAL A 210 3.40 9.02 -5.44
C VAL A 210 2.11 9.62 -5.97
N GLN A 211 1.49 10.55 -5.25
CA GLN A 211 0.30 11.26 -5.71
C GLN A 211 0.57 12.00 -7.03
N PHE A 212 1.65 12.77 -7.10
CA PHE A 212 2.06 13.50 -8.28
C PHE A 212 2.37 12.59 -9.47
N PHE A 213 3.03 11.45 -9.22
CA PHE A 213 3.32 10.45 -10.23
C PHE A 213 2.04 9.92 -10.87
N PHE A 214 1.02 9.57 -10.08
CA PHE A 214 -0.26 9.13 -10.61
C PHE A 214 -1.04 10.26 -11.32
N ASP A 215 -0.92 11.51 -10.87
CA ASP A 215 -1.48 12.67 -11.59
C ASP A 215 -0.84 12.88 -12.96
N LEU A 216 0.46 12.61 -13.08
CA LEU A 216 1.15 12.65 -14.37
C LEU A 216 0.71 11.48 -15.26
N LEU A 217 0.59 10.28 -14.70
CA LEU A 217 0.07 9.12 -15.43
C LEU A 217 -1.34 9.37 -15.97
N ASP A 218 -2.24 9.98 -15.18
CA ASP A 218 -3.59 10.33 -15.63
C ASP A 218 -3.55 11.27 -16.85
N ARG A 219 -2.64 12.25 -16.85
CA ARG A 219 -2.48 13.20 -17.98
C ARG A 219 -1.91 12.56 -19.24
N VAL A 220 -1.05 11.55 -19.11
CA VAL A 220 -0.34 10.91 -20.23
C VAL A 220 -1.14 9.73 -20.80
N LEU A 221 -1.68 8.85 -19.94
CA LEU A 221 -2.44 7.68 -20.37
C LEU A 221 -3.85 7.98 -20.85
N ILE A 222 -4.42 9.14 -20.47
CA ILE A 222 -5.81 9.47 -20.79
C ILE A 222 -5.86 10.72 -21.69
N PRO A 223 -5.91 10.53 -23.03
CA PRO A 223 -6.04 11.62 -23.99
C PRO A 223 -7.28 12.46 -23.71
N ARG A 224 -7.19 13.76 -24.05
CA ARG A 224 -8.24 14.76 -23.77
C ARG A 224 -9.65 14.38 -24.27
N GLY A 225 -9.77 13.50 -25.27
CA GLY A 225 -11.04 13.04 -25.84
C GLY A 225 -11.89 12.12 -24.95
N LEU A 226 -11.35 11.59 -23.84
CA LEU A 226 -12.09 10.80 -22.83
C LEU A 226 -12.41 11.60 -21.56
N ARG A 227 -12.15 12.92 -21.58
CA ARG A 227 -12.53 13.86 -20.52
C ARG A 227 -13.96 14.35 -20.79
N LEU A 228 -14.92 13.44 -20.72
CA LEU A 228 -16.34 13.79 -20.67
C LEU A 228 -16.73 14.02 -19.21
#